data_AF-A0A9E3NVC2-F1
#
_entry.id   AF-A0A9E3NVC2-F1
#
_cell.length_a   1.000
_cell.length_b   1.000
_cell.length_c   1.000
_cell.angle_alpha   90.00
_cell.angle_beta   90.00
_cell.angle_gamma   90.00
#
_symmetry.space_group_name_H-M   'P 1'
#
loop_
_entity.id
_entity.type
_entity.pdbx_description
1 polymer ?
#
loop_
_entity_poly.entity_id
_entity_poly.type
_entity_poly.pdbx_seq_one_letter_code
_entity_poly.pdbx_strand_id
1 'polypeptide(L)'
;MKVSGILVGGGVGLLVAAGGGGYGWHAWTCSPTYSLKQLAAAVERRDRYDFEKYVDVDAVLRSFISDAADGNAMATAIGGAAIPQLKGEVIKAIEDGAIPESSRVGQGVQKSLRGGLPKIDRQGRNAYFTVPITTKGGAPFSLQIHMTQVPDGYWRVDRLANVKELHAAEEAEEKARKAAIAKANDEQLAKLVVVAKLHTSVQENWYSRKNRFQIRFENRSDKEIARMTGHIRLPAHEFNHGIRGDIGLAPGQQTNGVWSFDVNRFMEDTERVYRLGETDEFDLDVDSLTFADGTTVRRGSEEP
;
A
#
# COMPACT_ATOMS: atom_id res chain seq x y z
N MET A 1 -18.64 72.89 57.47
CA MET A 1 -18.16 71.67 58.17
C MET A 1 -18.53 70.44 57.33
N LYS A 2 -17.54 69.64 56.91
CA LYS A 2 -17.42 68.16 57.00
C LYS A 2 -18.75 67.34 57.07
N VAL A 3 -19.02 66.20 56.38
CA VAL A 3 -18.21 65.10 55.79
C VAL A 3 -19.05 64.32 54.74
N SER A 4 -18.35 63.67 53.80
CA SER A 4 -18.65 62.56 52.88
C SER A 4 -19.78 61.54 53.16
N GLY A 5 -20.34 61.01 52.06
CA GLY A 5 -21.06 59.73 51.98
C GLY A 5 -20.69 59.01 50.67
N ILE A 6 -19.94 57.91 50.82
CA ILE A 6 -19.15 57.15 49.84
C ILE A 6 -19.96 56.41 48.73
N LEU A 7 -19.37 56.40 47.53
CA LEU A 7 -19.55 55.43 46.44
C LEU A 7 -19.48 53.96 46.95
N VAL A 8 -20.60 53.24 46.93
CA VAL A 8 -20.58 51.76 46.96
C VAL A 8 -21.58 51.25 45.93
N GLY A 9 -21.11 51.00 44.70
CA GLY A 9 -21.98 50.48 43.64
C GLY A 9 -21.31 50.13 42.31
N GLY A 10 -19.97 50.20 42.21
CA GLY A 10 -19.24 49.93 40.96
C GLY A 10 -18.37 48.67 40.95
N GLY A 11 -18.08 48.07 42.12
CA GLY A 11 -17.05 47.03 42.25
C GLY A 11 -17.52 45.59 41.95
N VAL A 12 -18.79 45.26 42.20
CA VAL A 12 -19.27 43.86 42.13
C VAL A 12 -19.67 43.45 40.71
N GLY A 13 -20.22 44.37 39.91
CA GLY A 13 -20.58 44.10 38.50
C GLY A 13 -19.36 43.88 37.59
N LEU A 14 -18.24 44.55 37.89
CA LEU A 14 -16.99 44.44 37.13
C LEU A 14 -16.24 43.14 37.46
N LEU A 15 -16.36 42.61 38.69
CA LEU A 15 -15.79 41.31 39.08
C LEU A 15 -16.57 40.11 38.52
N VAL A 16 -17.88 40.23 38.30
CA VAL A 16 -18.67 39.17 37.63
C VAL A 16 -18.49 39.20 36.11
N ALA A 17 -18.30 40.38 35.51
CA ALA A 17 -17.95 40.50 34.09
C ALA A 17 -16.48 40.11 33.81
N ALA A 18 -15.54 40.44 34.69
CA ALA A 18 -14.14 40.01 34.60
C ALA A 18 -13.94 38.55 35.01
N GLY A 19 -14.72 38.04 35.97
CA GLY A 19 -14.70 36.64 36.40
C GLY A 19 -15.40 35.71 35.40
N GLY A 20 -16.56 36.10 34.87
CA GLY A 20 -17.28 35.35 33.84
C GLY A 20 -16.67 35.49 32.45
N GLY A 21 -16.17 36.68 32.10
CA GLY A 21 -15.41 36.94 30.88
C GLY A 21 -14.02 36.32 30.91
N GLY A 22 -13.35 36.35 32.06
CA GLY A 22 -12.07 35.68 32.30
C GLY A 22 -12.19 34.16 32.33
N TYR A 23 -13.25 33.61 32.93
CA TYR A 23 -13.56 32.17 32.89
C TYR A 23 -13.94 31.72 31.48
N GLY A 24 -14.75 32.50 30.75
CA GLY A 24 -15.09 32.24 29.35
C GLY A 24 -13.88 32.34 28.42
N TRP A 25 -13.02 33.34 28.62
CA TRP A 25 -11.76 33.50 27.90
C TRP A 25 -10.81 32.35 28.18
N HIS A 26 -10.61 32.00 29.46
CA HIS A 26 -9.77 30.88 29.88
C HIS A 26 -10.28 29.55 29.34
N ALA A 27 -11.59 29.28 29.45
CA ALA A 27 -12.22 28.08 28.91
C ALA A 27 -12.08 28.00 27.37
N TRP A 28 -12.13 29.14 26.69
CA TRP A 28 -11.91 29.22 25.25
C TRP A 28 -10.45 28.99 24.87
N THR A 29 -9.50 29.66 25.54
CA THR A 29 -8.05 29.48 25.29
C THR A 29 -7.53 28.10 25.69
N CYS A 30 -8.25 27.40 26.59
CA CYS A 30 -7.98 26.03 27.00
C CYS A 30 -8.83 24.99 26.23
N SER A 31 -9.42 25.38 25.10
CA SER A 31 -10.16 24.45 24.23
C SER A 31 -9.25 23.84 23.15
N PRO A 32 -9.51 22.59 22.71
CA PRO A 32 -8.74 21.99 21.63
C PRO A 32 -8.92 22.75 20.32
N THR A 33 -10.11 23.34 20.11
CA THR A 33 -10.40 24.18 18.93
C THR A 33 -9.54 25.44 18.90
N TYR A 34 -9.28 26.06 20.06
CA TYR A 34 -8.37 27.20 20.13
C TYR A 34 -6.93 26.79 19.82
N SER A 35 -6.44 25.71 20.41
CA SER A 35 -5.09 25.22 20.11
C SER A 35 -4.92 24.84 18.64
N LEU A 36 -5.95 24.25 18.01
CA LEU A 36 -5.93 23.96 16.57
C LEU A 36 -5.93 25.23 15.69
N LYS A 37 -6.63 26.29 16.12
CA LYS A 37 -6.55 27.62 15.47
C LYS A 37 -5.15 28.19 15.54
N GLN A 38 -4.52 28.13 16.71
CA GLN A 38 -3.17 28.65 16.90
C GLN A 38 -2.15 27.83 16.10
N LEU A 39 -2.33 26.51 16.01
CA LEU A 39 -1.55 25.65 15.12
C LEU A 39 -1.70 26.07 13.65
N ALA A 40 -2.92 26.28 13.16
CA ALA A 40 -3.14 26.76 11.80
C ALA A 40 -2.43 28.10 11.53
N ALA A 41 -2.53 29.04 12.47
CA ALA A 41 -1.86 30.33 12.38
C ALA A 41 -0.32 30.21 12.42
N ALA A 42 0.22 29.30 13.23
CA ALA A 42 1.66 29.04 13.29
C ALA A 42 2.19 28.50 11.95
N VAL A 43 1.48 27.55 11.33
CA VAL A 43 1.82 27.04 9.99
C VAL A 43 1.73 28.14 8.93
N GLU A 44 0.70 28.99 8.97
CA GLU A 44 0.54 30.10 8.02
C GLU A 44 1.65 31.15 8.15
N ARG A 45 2.02 31.49 9.39
CA ARG A 45 3.07 32.47 9.70
C ARG A 45 4.48 31.89 9.63
N ARG A 46 4.62 30.58 9.37
CA ARG A 46 5.90 29.86 9.38
C ARG A 46 6.60 29.98 10.74
N ASP A 47 5.80 30.06 11.80
CA ASP A 47 6.27 30.23 13.17
C ASP A 47 6.56 28.86 13.77
N ARG A 48 7.83 28.47 13.70
CA ARG A 48 8.33 27.24 14.31
C ARG A 48 7.99 27.15 15.80
N TYR A 49 8.13 28.24 16.56
CA TYR A 49 8.01 28.19 18.01
C TYR A 49 6.57 27.92 18.44
N ASP A 50 5.61 28.63 17.84
CA ASP A 50 4.20 28.35 18.06
C ASP A 50 3.80 26.97 17.49
N PHE A 51 4.41 26.52 16.39
CA PHE A 51 4.18 25.17 15.87
C PHE A 51 4.61 24.09 16.87
N GLU A 52 5.84 24.13 17.38
CA GLU A 52 6.34 23.16 18.36
C GLU A 52 5.60 23.25 19.70
N LYS A 53 5.05 24.43 20.04
CA LYS A 53 4.14 24.58 21.18
C LYS A 53 2.87 23.75 21.00
N TYR A 54 2.23 23.77 19.84
CA TYR A 54 0.97 23.04 19.60
C TYR A 54 1.13 21.63 19.00
N VAL A 55 2.34 21.23 18.60
CA VAL A 55 2.67 19.90 18.06
C VAL A 55 3.88 19.33 18.78
N ASP A 56 3.69 18.17 19.40
CA ASP A 56 4.79 17.34 19.90
C ASP A 56 5.33 16.47 18.78
N VAL A 57 6.21 17.04 17.95
CA VAL A 57 6.75 16.37 16.75
C VAL A 57 7.47 15.06 17.12
N ASP A 58 8.18 15.05 18.25
CA ASP A 58 8.84 13.85 18.74
C ASP A 58 7.83 12.75 19.09
N ALA A 59 6.76 13.08 19.82
CA ALA A 59 5.72 12.11 20.15
C ALA A 59 4.99 11.59 18.90
N VAL A 60 4.65 12.49 17.97
CA VAL A 60 3.99 12.12 16.70
C VAL A 60 4.86 11.14 15.92
N LEU A 61 6.13 11.47 15.68
CA LEU A 61 7.05 10.61 14.94
C LEU A 61 7.29 9.27 15.65
N ARG A 62 7.45 9.27 16.97
CA ARG A 62 7.58 8.03 17.76
C ARG A 62 6.35 7.14 17.62
N SER A 63 5.15 7.71 17.73
CA SER A 63 3.91 6.95 17.55
C SER A 63 3.81 6.39 16.14
N PHE A 64 4.12 7.19 15.12
CA PHE A 64 4.06 6.78 13.72
C PHE A 64 5.01 5.61 13.45
N ILE A 65 6.26 5.72 13.91
CA ILE A 65 7.26 4.65 13.79
C ILE A 65 6.83 3.40 14.55
N SER A 66 6.35 3.55 15.79
CA SER A 66 5.90 2.42 16.61
C SER A 66 4.72 1.69 15.99
N ASP A 67 3.77 2.43 15.41
CA ASP A 67 2.59 1.87 14.77
C ASP A 67 2.94 1.22 13.44
N ALA A 68 3.82 1.82 12.64
CA ALA A 68 4.32 1.28 11.38
C ALA A 68 5.24 0.05 11.57
N ALA A 69 5.97 -0.02 12.69
CA ALA A 69 6.81 -1.16 13.02
C ALA A 69 6.00 -2.38 13.52
N ASP A 70 4.70 -2.20 13.81
CA ASP A 70 3.79 -3.21 14.35
C ASP A 70 4.39 -4.05 15.50
N GLY A 71 5.12 -3.38 16.41
CA GLY A 71 5.76 -4.02 17.55
C GLY A 71 7.12 -4.70 17.28
N ASN A 72 7.65 -4.63 16.06
CA ASN A 72 9.00 -5.10 15.75
C ASN A 72 10.06 -4.19 16.40
N ALA A 73 10.79 -4.73 17.38
CA ALA A 73 11.78 -3.98 18.16
C ALA A 73 12.95 -3.45 17.31
N MET A 74 13.40 -4.20 16.29
CA MET A 74 14.49 -3.77 15.41
C MET A 74 14.04 -2.64 14.48
N ALA A 75 12.85 -2.77 13.87
CA ALA A 75 12.27 -1.72 13.05
C ALA A 75 11.99 -0.45 13.86
N THR A 76 11.50 -0.60 15.10
CA THR A 76 11.29 0.53 16.02
C THR A 76 12.62 1.21 16.38
N ALA A 77 13.69 0.45 16.62
CA ALA A 77 15.00 1.02 16.92
C ALA A 77 15.60 1.78 15.72
N ILE A 78 15.51 1.20 14.51
CA ILE A 78 15.97 1.85 13.28
C ILE A 78 15.16 3.13 13.00
N GLY A 79 13.83 3.04 13.05
CA GLY A 79 12.98 4.20 12.86
C GLY A 79 13.21 5.26 13.94
N GLY A 80 13.40 4.84 15.19
CA GLY A 80 13.72 5.72 16.32
C GLY A 80 15.00 6.53 16.11
N ALA A 81 16.03 5.92 15.52
CA ALA A 81 17.28 6.60 15.18
C ALA A 81 17.10 7.70 14.11
N ALA A 82 16.07 7.60 13.26
CA ALA A 82 15.76 8.58 12.22
C ALA A 82 14.94 9.79 12.73
N ILE A 83 14.40 9.74 13.96
CA ILE A 83 13.53 10.80 14.51
C ILE A 83 14.18 12.20 14.44
N PRO A 84 15.45 12.41 14.84
CA PRO A 84 16.04 13.75 14.80
C PRO A 84 16.10 14.34 13.38
N GLN A 85 16.39 13.50 12.38
CA GLN A 85 16.40 13.90 10.97
C GLN A 85 14.99 14.25 10.48
N LEU A 86 14.01 13.35 10.71
CA LEU A 86 12.62 13.56 10.30
C LEU A 86 12.02 14.80 10.97
N LYS A 87 12.32 15.03 12.25
CA LYS A 87 11.94 16.25 12.95
C LYS A 87 12.53 17.48 12.26
N GLY A 88 13.82 17.45 11.91
CA GLY A 88 14.48 18.52 11.16
C GLY A 88 13.77 18.83 9.84
N GLU A 89 13.37 17.81 9.09
CA GLU A 89 12.63 17.96 7.84
C GLU A 89 11.23 18.57 8.04
N VAL A 90 10.49 18.11 9.05
CA VAL A 90 9.17 18.67 9.39
C VAL A 90 9.29 20.14 9.78
N ILE A 91 10.23 20.49 10.67
CA ILE A 91 10.44 21.86 11.12
C ILE A 91 10.84 22.76 9.95
N LYS A 92 11.78 22.30 9.12
CA LYS A 92 12.20 23.04 7.93
C LYS A 92 11.04 23.28 6.96
N ALA A 93 10.18 22.29 6.74
CA ALA A 93 8.99 22.45 5.90
C ALA A 93 8.01 23.51 6.43
N ILE A 94 7.90 23.66 7.76
CA ILE A 94 7.12 24.73 8.38
C ILE A 94 7.78 26.09 8.16
N GLU A 95 9.09 26.21 8.41
CA GLU A 95 9.85 27.45 8.25
C GLU A 95 9.87 27.94 6.79
N ASP A 96 10.02 27.02 5.83
CA ASP A 96 10.01 27.31 4.40
C ASP A 96 8.59 27.56 3.87
N GLY A 97 7.56 27.16 4.62
CA GLY A 97 6.16 27.15 4.18
C GLY A 97 5.91 26.20 3.01
N ALA A 98 6.81 25.25 2.80
CA ALA A 98 6.82 24.33 1.66
C ALA A 98 6.67 22.90 2.18
N ILE A 99 5.44 22.40 2.17
CA ILE A 99 5.17 20.98 2.45
C ILE A 99 5.54 20.18 1.21
N PRO A 100 6.40 19.15 1.33
CA PRO A 100 6.75 18.30 0.20
C PRO A 100 5.51 17.76 -0.52
N GLU A 101 5.50 17.80 -1.85
CA GLU A 101 4.38 17.25 -2.66
C GLU A 101 4.16 15.76 -2.39
N SER A 102 5.23 15.05 -2.03
CA SER A 102 5.20 13.65 -1.62
C SER A 102 4.50 13.40 -0.27
N SER A 103 4.34 14.43 0.57
CA SER A 103 3.75 14.31 1.92
C SER A 103 2.23 14.41 1.88
N ARG A 104 1.54 13.28 1.64
CA ARG A 104 0.06 13.23 1.63
C ARG A 104 -0.56 13.68 2.96
N VAL A 105 0.05 13.29 4.08
CA VAL A 105 -0.37 13.71 5.42
C VAL A 105 -0.21 15.22 5.59
N GLY A 106 0.96 15.77 5.26
CA GLY A 106 1.21 17.22 5.35
C GLY A 106 0.24 18.03 4.49
N GLN A 107 0.03 17.61 3.24
CA GLN A 107 -0.90 18.25 2.31
C GLN A 107 -2.34 18.21 2.82
N GLY A 108 -2.80 17.06 3.32
CA GLY A 108 -4.14 16.93 3.90
C GLY A 108 -4.33 17.82 5.13
N VAL A 109 -3.35 17.85 6.03
CA VAL A 109 -3.38 18.69 7.23
C VAL A 109 -3.42 20.17 6.82
N GLN A 110 -2.55 20.62 5.94
CA GLN A 110 -2.51 22.01 5.48
C GLN A 110 -3.82 22.43 4.81
N LYS A 111 -4.37 21.58 3.93
CA LYS A 111 -5.67 21.83 3.29
C LYS A 111 -6.79 21.96 4.32
N SER A 112 -6.80 21.09 5.33
CA SER A 112 -7.82 21.10 6.39
C SER A 112 -7.69 22.33 7.28
N LEU A 113 -6.46 22.73 7.64
CA LEU A 113 -6.24 23.92 8.46
C LEU A 113 -6.59 25.23 7.73
N ARG A 114 -6.43 25.28 6.39
CA ARG A 114 -6.79 26.45 5.56
C ARG A 114 -8.28 26.50 5.16
N GLY A 115 -8.91 25.35 4.92
CA GLY A 115 -10.27 25.22 4.39
C GLY A 115 -11.40 25.36 5.41
N GLY A 116 -11.05 25.55 6.70
CA GLY A 116 -11.99 25.59 7.81
C GLY A 116 -11.67 24.49 8.83
N LEU A 117 -11.65 24.85 10.12
CA LEU A 117 -11.20 23.94 11.17
C LEU A 117 -12.05 22.65 11.19
N PRO A 118 -11.41 21.48 11.28
CA PRO A 118 -12.13 20.24 11.40
C PRO A 118 -12.92 20.21 12.71
N LYS A 119 -14.04 19.47 12.69
CA LYS A 119 -14.81 19.19 13.90
C LYS A 119 -13.94 18.36 14.85
N ILE A 120 -13.91 18.78 16.12
CA ILE A 120 -13.15 18.11 17.16
C ILE A 120 -14.11 17.30 18.03
N ASP A 121 -13.80 16.03 18.23
CA ASP A 121 -14.42 15.17 19.22
C ASP A 121 -13.58 15.17 20.50
N ARG A 122 -14.13 15.72 21.60
CA ARG A 122 -13.42 15.87 22.87
C ARG A 122 -13.86 14.78 23.85
N GLN A 123 -12.88 14.05 24.37
CA GLN A 123 -13.04 12.96 25.33
C GLN A 123 -12.17 13.22 26.57
N GLY A 124 -12.67 14.03 27.50
CA GLY A 124 -11.94 14.40 28.71
C GLY A 124 -10.70 15.25 28.41
N ARG A 125 -9.51 14.68 28.65
CA ARG A 125 -8.19 15.27 28.35
C ARG A 125 -7.62 14.86 26.98
N ASN A 126 -8.38 14.07 26.22
CA ASN A 126 -8.05 13.65 24.86
C ASN A 126 -9.03 14.30 23.89
N ALA A 127 -8.57 14.56 22.67
CA ALA A 127 -9.42 15.07 21.61
C ALA A 127 -8.94 14.53 20.27
N TYR A 128 -9.88 14.37 19.35
CA TYR A 128 -9.61 13.83 18.02
C TYR A 128 -10.20 14.76 16.95
N PHE A 129 -9.50 14.88 15.84
CA PHE A 129 -10.04 15.50 14.63
C PHE A 129 -9.62 14.72 13.39
N THR A 130 -10.39 14.85 12.33
CA THR A 130 -10.19 14.09 11.10
C THR A 130 -9.70 14.99 9.98
N VAL A 131 -8.73 14.49 9.23
CA VAL A 131 -8.15 15.11 8.05
C VAL A 131 -8.33 14.17 6.85
N PRO A 132 -8.99 14.60 5.77
CA PRO A 132 -9.06 13.82 4.55
C PRO A 132 -7.68 13.77 3.87
N ILE A 133 -7.22 12.56 3.59
CA ILE A 133 -6.02 12.29 2.79
C ILE A 133 -6.38 11.29 1.68
N THR A 134 -5.42 11.03 0.80
CA THR A 134 -5.50 9.97 -0.21
C THR A 134 -4.48 8.90 0.15
N THR A 135 -4.82 7.62 0.02
CA THR A 135 -3.89 6.50 0.16
C THR A 135 -2.87 6.49 -0.98
N LYS A 136 -1.82 5.67 -0.88
CA LYS A 136 -0.91 5.41 -2.02
C LYS A 136 -1.63 4.92 -3.28
N GLY A 137 -2.66 4.07 -3.16
CA GLY A 137 -3.43 3.57 -4.29
C GLY A 137 -4.52 4.50 -4.79
N GLY A 138 -4.68 5.68 -4.19
CA GLY A 138 -5.58 6.72 -4.69
C GLY A 138 -6.96 6.77 -4.02
N ALA A 139 -7.24 5.90 -3.05
CA ALA A 139 -8.52 5.91 -2.35
C ALA A 139 -8.58 7.05 -1.31
N PRO A 140 -9.77 7.62 -1.05
CA PRO A 140 -9.95 8.57 0.04
C PRO A 140 -9.79 7.86 1.40
N PHE A 141 -9.06 8.48 2.32
CA PHE A 141 -8.88 7.99 3.68
C PHE A 141 -9.07 9.12 4.70
N SER A 142 -9.68 8.80 5.84
CA SER A 142 -9.93 9.73 6.94
C SER A 142 -8.87 9.55 8.03
N LEU A 143 -7.83 10.36 8.00
CA LEU A 143 -6.76 10.32 9.01
C LEU A 143 -7.23 10.98 10.31
N GLN A 144 -7.19 10.25 11.41
CA GLN A 144 -7.54 10.75 12.73
C GLN A 144 -6.28 11.22 13.44
N ILE A 145 -6.32 12.45 13.95
CA ILE A 145 -5.22 13.09 14.66
C ILE A 145 -5.64 13.27 16.11
N HIS A 146 -4.77 12.86 17.03
CA HIS A 146 -5.00 12.94 18.47
C HIS A 146 -4.33 14.16 19.08
N MET A 147 -5.02 14.78 20.04
CA MET A 147 -4.52 15.86 20.87
C MET A 147 -4.70 15.55 22.35
N THR A 148 -3.69 15.88 23.15
CA THR A 148 -3.75 15.78 24.62
C THR A 148 -3.75 17.18 25.24
N GLN A 149 -4.54 17.36 26.29
CA GLN A 149 -4.49 18.56 27.12
C GLN A 149 -3.24 18.53 28.01
N VAL A 150 -2.40 19.55 27.91
CA VAL A 150 -1.21 19.70 28.76
C VAL A 150 -1.56 20.37 30.11
N PRO A 151 -0.69 20.27 31.14
CA PRO A 151 -0.94 20.87 32.46
C PRO A 151 -1.27 22.38 32.42
N ASP A 152 -0.66 23.11 31.49
CA ASP A 152 -0.89 24.55 31.27
C ASP A 152 -2.23 24.86 30.58
N GLY A 153 -3.08 23.84 30.35
CA GLY A 153 -4.46 23.97 29.91
C GLY A 153 -4.69 24.00 28.40
N TYR A 154 -3.65 24.24 27.59
CA TYR A 154 -3.73 24.15 26.13
C TYR A 154 -3.63 22.70 25.62
N TRP A 155 -3.83 22.49 24.32
CA TRP A 155 -3.83 21.17 23.71
C TRP A 155 -2.70 21.01 22.69
N ARG A 156 -2.07 19.84 22.66
CA ARG A 156 -0.99 19.53 21.73
C ARG A 156 -1.32 18.29 20.91
N VAL A 157 -1.04 18.34 19.61
CA VAL A 157 -1.03 17.14 18.75
C VAL A 157 0.16 16.28 19.15
N ASP A 158 -0.07 15.00 19.42
CA ASP A 158 1.00 14.08 19.86
C ASP A 158 0.99 12.71 19.15
N ARG A 159 -0.05 12.42 18.36
CA ARG A 159 -0.20 11.12 17.69
C ARG A 159 -1.12 11.21 16.47
N LEU A 160 -0.82 10.36 15.48
CA LEU A 160 -1.76 9.97 14.42
C LEU A 160 -2.47 8.69 14.88
N ALA A 161 -3.79 8.76 15.12
CA ALA A 161 -4.51 7.76 15.90
C ALA A 161 -4.81 6.46 15.13
N ASN A 162 -4.87 6.52 13.80
CA ASN A 162 -5.27 5.40 12.94
C ASN A 162 -4.28 5.11 11.79
N VAL A 163 -2.97 5.14 12.11
CA VAL A 163 -1.90 4.85 11.13
C VAL A 163 -1.89 3.38 10.72
N LYS A 164 -2.22 2.47 11.63
CA LYS A 164 -2.31 1.03 11.33
C LYS A 164 -3.38 0.75 10.29
N GLU A 165 -4.52 1.42 10.39
CA GLU A 165 -5.63 1.33 9.45
C GLU A 165 -5.25 1.92 8.09
N LEU A 166 -4.48 3.02 8.06
CA LEU A 166 -3.93 3.56 6.81
C LEU A 166 -3.00 2.54 6.13
N HIS A 167 -2.08 1.94 6.89
CA HIS A 167 -1.17 0.94 6.36
C HIS A 167 -1.91 -0.29 5.83
N ALA A 168 -2.85 -0.83 6.62
CA ALA A 168 -3.67 -1.97 6.22
C ALA A 168 -4.51 -1.67 4.96
N ALA A 169 -5.03 -0.45 4.82
CA ALA A 169 -5.73 -0.03 3.61
C ALA A 169 -4.80 -0.02 2.38
N GLU A 170 -3.59 0.53 2.52
CA GLU A 170 -2.59 0.55 1.43
C GLU A 170 -2.12 -0.85 1.03
N GLU A 171 -1.91 -1.75 1.99
CA GLU A 171 -1.56 -3.15 1.73
C GLU A 171 -2.70 -3.89 1.02
N ALA A 172 -3.95 -3.66 1.43
CA ALA A 172 -5.12 -4.25 0.79
C ALA A 172 -5.28 -3.77 -0.65
N GLU A 173 -5.05 -2.48 -0.92
CA GLU A 173 -5.04 -1.91 -2.27
C GLU A 173 -3.95 -2.53 -3.14
N GLU A 174 -2.72 -2.63 -2.62
CA GLU A 174 -1.62 -3.25 -3.36
C GLU A 174 -1.91 -4.72 -3.67
N LYS A 175 -2.39 -5.47 -2.68
CA LYS A 175 -2.77 -6.87 -2.85
C LYS A 175 -3.90 -7.02 -3.87
N ALA A 176 -4.91 -6.16 -3.83
CA ALA A 176 -6.00 -6.17 -4.79
C ALA A 176 -5.50 -5.84 -6.21
N ARG A 177 -4.60 -4.86 -6.35
CA ARG A 177 -3.97 -4.50 -7.63
C ARG A 177 -3.18 -5.69 -8.19
N LYS A 178 -2.32 -6.31 -7.38
CA LYS A 178 -1.52 -7.48 -7.78
C LYS A 178 -2.41 -8.66 -8.16
N ALA A 179 -3.45 -8.94 -7.38
CA ALA A 179 -4.42 -9.99 -7.70
C ALA A 179 -5.19 -9.71 -9.00
N ALA A 180 -5.55 -8.46 -9.27
CA ALA A 180 -6.19 -8.06 -10.52
C ALA A 180 -5.26 -8.24 -11.73
N ILE A 181 -3.98 -7.86 -11.60
CA ILE A 181 -2.95 -8.09 -12.64
C ILE A 181 -2.75 -9.59 -12.87
N ALA A 182 -2.55 -10.38 -11.81
CA ALA A 182 -2.37 -11.82 -11.92
C ALA A 182 -3.57 -12.48 -12.60
N LYS A 183 -4.80 -12.12 -12.22
CA LYS A 183 -6.03 -12.61 -12.85
C LYS A 183 -6.09 -12.22 -14.34
N ALA A 184 -5.78 -10.96 -14.67
CA ALA A 184 -5.74 -10.51 -16.05
C ALA A 184 -4.68 -11.27 -16.86
N ASN A 185 -3.51 -11.54 -16.29
CA ASN A 185 -2.46 -12.34 -16.94
C ASN A 185 -2.92 -13.78 -17.16
N ASP A 186 -3.52 -14.42 -16.16
CA ASP A 186 -4.06 -15.78 -16.30
C ASP A 186 -5.15 -15.85 -17.37
N GLU A 187 -6.02 -14.84 -17.45
CA GLU A 187 -7.01 -14.70 -18.53
C GLU A 187 -6.35 -14.56 -19.92
N GLN A 188 -5.23 -13.84 -20.03
CA GLN A 188 -4.47 -13.74 -21.28
C GLN A 188 -3.75 -15.05 -21.64
N LEU A 189 -3.16 -15.74 -20.67
CA LEU A 189 -2.52 -17.03 -20.87
C LEU A 189 -3.54 -18.09 -21.34
N ALA A 190 -4.75 -18.08 -20.77
CA ALA A 190 -5.83 -18.98 -21.14
C ALA A 190 -6.33 -18.80 -22.60
N LYS A 191 -5.98 -17.68 -23.26
CA LYS A 191 -6.29 -17.48 -24.68
C LYS A 191 -5.44 -18.34 -25.61
N LEU A 192 -4.32 -18.89 -25.13
CA LEU A 192 -3.62 -19.96 -25.85
C LEU A 192 -4.26 -21.30 -25.48
N VAL A 193 -5.18 -21.76 -26.32
CA VAL A 193 -6.00 -22.94 -26.04
C VAL A 193 -5.29 -24.20 -26.54
N VAL A 194 -5.23 -25.24 -25.70
CA VAL A 194 -4.82 -26.58 -26.13
C VAL A 194 -6.03 -27.27 -26.76
N VAL A 195 -5.97 -27.53 -28.06
CA VAL A 195 -7.04 -28.17 -28.85
C VAL A 195 -6.91 -29.68 -28.85
N ALA A 196 -5.67 -30.17 -28.90
CA ALA A 196 -5.36 -31.59 -28.85
C ALA A 196 -3.97 -31.79 -28.25
N LYS A 197 -3.74 -32.92 -27.61
CA LYS A 197 -2.46 -33.26 -27.00
C LYS A 197 -2.24 -34.77 -27.10
N LEU A 198 -0.99 -35.18 -27.30
CA LEU A 198 -0.61 -36.57 -27.46
C LEU A 198 0.83 -36.78 -27.03
N HIS A 199 1.05 -37.69 -26.09
CA HIS A 199 2.34 -38.27 -25.77
C HIS A 199 2.51 -39.59 -26.52
N THR A 200 3.73 -39.83 -27.02
CA THR A 200 4.14 -41.09 -27.64
C THR A 200 5.54 -41.47 -27.21
N SER A 201 5.72 -42.74 -26.86
CA SER A 201 7.03 -43.35 -26.67
C SER A 201 7.64 -43.74 -28.00
N VAL A 202 8.72 -43.07 -28.38
CA VAL A 202 9.38 -43.24 -29.69
C VAL A 202 10.74 -43.88 -29.50
N GLN A 203 10.98 -45.00 -30.20
CA GLN A 203 12.32 -45.56 -30.39
C GLN A 203 12.81 -45.18 -31.79
N GLU A 204 13.70 -44.18 -31.88
CA GLU A 204 14.21 -43.72 -33.18
C GLU A 204 15.27 -44.67 -33.74
N ASN A 205 16.05 -45.30 -32.87
CA ASN A 205 17.06 -46.30 -33.23
C ASN A 205 17.42 -47.17 -32.00
N TRP A 206 18.42 -48.03 -32.14
CA TRP A 206 18.76 -49.03 -31.12
C TRP A 206 19.24 -48.43 -29.78
N TYR A 207 19.66 -47.15 -29.74
CA TYR A 207 20.15 -46.47 -28.53
C TYR A 207 19.39 -45.19 -28.15
N SER A 208 18.53 -44.66 -29.03
CA SER A 208 17.75 -43.45 -28.77
C SER A 208 16.27 -43.78 -28.55
N ARG A 209 15.83 -43.55 -27.32
CA ARG A 209 14.43 -43.60 -26.89
C ARG A 209 14.03 -42.20 -26.42
N LYS A 210 12.85 -41.76 -26.84
CA LYS A 210 12.33 -40.41 -26.56
C LYS A 210 10.88 -40.46 -26.12
N ASN A 211 10.54 -39.63 -25.15
CA ASN A 211 9.16 -39.25 -24.87
C ASN A 211 8.82 -38.04 -25.74
N ARG A 212 7.95 -38.23 -26.74
CA ARG A 212 7.55 -37.17 -27.66
C ARG A 212 6.15 -36.67 -27.28
N PHE A 213 6.05 -35.38 -27.02
CA PHE A 213 4.80 -34.68 -26.72
C PHE A 213 4.44 -33.78 -27.88
N GLN A 214 3.28 -34.02 -28.46
CA GLN A 214 2.68 -33.19 -29.50
C GLN A 214 1.49 -32.46 -28.91
N ILE A 215 1.44 -31.14 -29.09
CA ILE A 215 0.36 -30.32 -28.55
C ILE A 215 -0.09 -29.36 -29.64
N ARG A 216 -1.38 -29.44 -29.99
CA ARG A 216 -2.02 -28.52 -30.90
C ARG A 216 -2.57 -27.33 -30.13
N PHE A 217 -2.13 -26.15 -30.51
CA PHE A 217 -2.57 -24.89 -29.93
C PHE A 217 -3.48 -24.13 -30.87
N GLU A 218 -4.38 -23.34 -30.31
CA GLU A 218 -5.15 -22.31 -30.98
C GLU A 218 -4.95 -20.97 -30.28
N ASN A 219 -4.60 -19.93 -31.03
CA ASN A 219 -4.49 -18.59 -30.48
C ASN A 219 -5.86 -17.88 -30.53
N ARG A 220 -6.52 -17.75 -29.38
CA ARG A 220 -7.75 -16.96 -29.23
C ARG A 220 -7.51 -15.54 -28.73
N SER A 221 -6.25 -15.10 -28.70
CA SER A 221 -5.93 -13.71 -28.42
C SER A 221 -6.02 -12.85 -29.66
N ASP A 222 -6.07 -11.55 -29.41
CA ASP A 222 -6.07 -10.47 -30.39
C ASP A 222 -4.66 -10.14 -30.90
N LYS A 223 -3.63 -10.77 -30.34
CA LYS A 223 -2.21 -10.54 -30.67
C LYS A 223 -1.55 -11.80 -31.20
N GLU A 224 -0.54 -11.63 -32.05
CA GLU A 224 0.32 -12.73 -32.45
C GLU A 224 1.23 -13.17 -31.30
N ILE A 225 1.25 -14.48 -31.01
CA ILE A 225 2.09 -15.08 -29.98
C ILE A 225 3.42 -15.50 -30.63
N ALA A 226 4.50 -14.83 -30.24
CA ALA A 226 5.83 -15.15 -30.74
C ALA A 226 6.45 -16.35 -30.01
N ARG A 227 6.29 -16.42 -28.68
CA ARG A 227 6.92 -17.44 -27.84
C ARG A 227 6.05 -17.83 -26.65
N MET A 228 6.15 -19.09 -26.24
CA MET A 228 5.68 -19.56 -24.93
C MET A 228 6.80 -20.16 -24.08
N THR A 229 6.57 -20.16 -22.78
CA THR A 229 7.21 -21.09 -21.84
C THR A 229 6.15 -21.78 -20.99
N GLY A 230 6.45 -22.98 -20.54
CA GLY A 230 5.54 -23.75 -19.70
C GLY A 230 6.17 -25.01 -19.15
N HIS A 231 5.35 -25.88 -18.57
CA HIS A 231 5.75 -27.19 -18.10
C HIS A 231 4.79 -28.26 -18.58
N ILE A 232 5.34 -29.41 -18.99
CA ILE A 232 4.58 -30.63 -19.21
C ILE A 232 4.65 -31.44 -17.91
N ARG A 233 3.48 -31.78 -17.35
CA ARG A 233 3.37 -32.48 -16.08
C ARG A 233 2.59 -33.78 -16.19
N LEU A 234 3.16 -34.84 -15.63
CA LEU A 234 2.45 -36.08 -15.30
C LEU A 234 2.69 -36.36 -13.82
N PRO A 235 1.88 -35.78 -12.91
CA PRO A 235 2.13 -35.85 -11.46
C PRO A 235 2.23 -37.29 -10.95
N ALA A 236 1.40 -38.20 -11.47
CA ALA A 236 1.42 -39.63 -11.13
C ALA A 236 2.74 -40.34 -11.48
N HIS A 237 3.56 -39.73 -12.34
CA HIS A 237 4.84 -40.28 -12.81
C HIS A 237 6.03 -39.43 -12.37
N GLU A 238 5.79 -38.39 -11.56
CA GLU A 238 6.76 -37.39 -11.11
C GLU A 238 7.48 -36.68 -12.27
N PHE A 239 6.84 -36.65 -13.44
CA PHE A 239 7.38 -35.96 -14.61
C PHE A 239 6.94 -34.50 -14.57
N ASN A 240 7.90 -33.59 -14.50
CA ASN A 240 7.67 -32.15 -14.57
C ASN A 240 8.84 -31.48 -15.30
N HIS A 241 8.67 -31.28 -16.62
CA HIS A 241 9.74 -30.76 -17.46
C HIS A 241 9.33 -29.46 -18.14
N GLY A 242 10.23 -28.48 -18.05
CA GLY A 242 10.05 -27.18 -18.69
C GLY A 242 10.11 -27.28 -20.20
N ILE A 243 9.23 -26.54 -20.86
CA ILE A 243 9.21 -26.37 -22.30
C ILE A 243 9.31 -24.90 -22.68
N ARG A 244 9.88 -24.67 -23.86
CA ARG A 244 9.90 -23.39 -24.54
C ARG A 244 9.65 -23.63 -26.02
N GLY A 245 8.90 -22.74 -26.64
CA GLY A 245 8.64 -22.80 -28.08
C GLY A 245 8.52 -21.41 -28.66
N ASP A 246 9.22 -21.15 -29.76
CA ASP A 246 8.94 -20.03 -30.64
C ASP A 246 7.81 -20.50 -31.58
N ILE A 247 6.62 -19.94 -31.43
CA ILE A 247 5.39 -20.48 -32.03
C ILE A 247 4.99 -19.71 -33.29
N GLY A 248 5.18 -18.38 -33.30
CA GLY A 248 4.77 -17.51 -34.41
C GLY A 248 3.29 -17.69 -34.79
N LEU A 249 2.40 -17.60 -33.79
CA LEU A 249 1.00 -17.97 -33.93
C LEU A 249 0.10 -16.74 -34.01
N ALA A 250 -0.36 -16.41 -35.22
CA ALA A 250 -1.28 -15.30 -35.45
C ALA A 250 -2.67 -15.53 -34.81
N PRO A 251 -3.45 -14.47 -34.52
CA PRO A 251 -4.82 -14.59 -34.02
C PRO A 251 -5.71 -15.53 -34.85
N GLY A 252 -6.45 -16.40 -34.18
CA GLY A 252 -7.37 -17.38 -34.78
C GLY A 252 -6.69 -18.57 -35.47
N GLN A 253 -5.35 -18.62 -35.53
CA GLN A 253 -4.62 -19.73 -36.14
C GLN A 253 -4.38 -20.87 -35.16
N GLN A 254 -4.12 -22.04 -35.73
CA GLN A 254 -3.67 -23.22 -35.01
C GLN A 254 -2.27 -23.64 -35.43
N THR A 255 -1.52 -24.27 -34.53
CA THR A 255 -0.24 -24.89 -34.85
C THR A 255 0.00 -26.12 -33.99
N ASN A 256 1.01 -26.91 -34.34
CA ASN A 256 1.42 -28.09 -33.59
C ASN A 256 2.83 -27.90 -33.02
N GLY A 257 2.92 -27.84 -31.69
CA GLY A 257 4.20 -27.89 -30.97
C GLY A 257 4.64 -29.33 -30.75
N VAL A 258 5.95 -29.60 -30.89
CA VAL A 258 6.53 -30.91 -30.62
C VAL A 258 7.72 -30.75 -29.70
N TRP A 259 7.65 -31.40 -28.54
CA TRP A 259 8.76 -31.49 -27.59
C TRP A 259 9.17 -32.93 -27.43
N SER A 260 10.47 -33.19 -27.31
CA SER A 260 11.00 -34.54 -27.13
C SER A 260 12.02 -34.53 -26.02
N PHE A 261 11.87 -35.48 -25.10
CA PHE A 261 12.78 -35.67 -23.97
C PHE A 261 13.45 -37.03 -24.10
N ASP A 262 14.77 -37.06 -24.02
CA ASP A 262 15.51 -38.32 -24.07
C ASP A 262 15.20 -39.16 -22.83
N VAL A 263 14.98 -40.45 -23.05
CA VAL A 263 14.78 -41.41 -21.97
C VAL A 263 16.13 -41.74 -21.36
N ASN A 264 16.36 -41.21 -20.16
CA ASN A 264 17.60 -41.39 -19.44
C ASN A 264 17.42 -42.44 -18.34
N ARG A 265 18.23 -43.50 -18.40
CA ARG A 265 18.23 -44.58 -17.40
C ARG A 265 18.58 -44.13 -15.97
N PHE A 266 19.17 -42.94 -15.82
CA PHE A 266 19.48 -42.33 -14.52
C PHE A 266 18.40 -41.35 -14.05
N MET A 267 17.40 -41.05 -14.90
CA MET A 267 16.24 -40.22 -14.59
C MET A 267 14.98 -41.08 -14.70
N GLU A 268 14.61 -41.72 -13.59
CA GLU A 268 13.54 -42.71 -13.56
C GLU A 268 12.18 -42.18 -14.04
N ASP A 269 11.93 -40.87 -13.89
CA ASP A 269 10.72 -40.21 -14.37
C ASP A 269 10.55 -40.34 -15.89
N THR A 270 11.63 -40.16 -16.66
CA THR A 270 11.60 -40.32 -18.12
C THR A 270 11.33 -41.76 -18.56
N GLU A 271 11.82 -42.76 -17.80
CA GLU A 271 11.54 -44.19 -18.03
C GLU A 271 10.12 -44.60 -17.63
N ARG A 272 9.57 -43.99 -16.57
CA ARG A 272 8.17 -44.21 -16.17
C ARG A 272 7.22 -43.70 -17.23
N VAL A 273 7.44 -42.47 -17.72
CA VAL A 273 6.64 -41.90 -18.81
C VAL A 273 6.81 -42.69 -20.10
N TYR A 274 8.01 -43.18 -20.42
CA TYR A 274 8.20 -43.99 -21.63
C TYR A 274 7.41 -45.31 -21.60
N ARG A 275 7.18 -45.88 -20.41
CA ARG A 275 6.39 -47.11 -20.26
C ARG A 275 4.89 -46.90 -20.48
N LEU A 276 4.40 -45.66 -20.49
CA LEU A 276 2.99 -45.36 -20.77
C LEU A 276 2.62 -45.64 -22.23
N GLY A 277 3.57 -45.53 -23.16
CA GLY A 277 3.30 -45.70 -24.57
C GLY A 277 2.62 -44.48 -25.18
N GLU A 278 1.37 -44.61 -25.59
CA GLU A 278 0.57 -43.52 -26.15
C GLU A 278 -0.48 -43.08 -25.13
N THR A 279 -0.54 -41.78 -24.84
CA THR A 279 -1.54 -41.21 -23.91
C THR A 279 -1.77 -39.72 -24.18
N ASP A 280 -2.95 -39.21 -23.87
CA ASP A 280 -3.28 -37.78 -23.80
C ASP A 280 -3.42 -37.28 -22.34
N GLU A 281 -3.24 -38.16 -21.36
CA GLU A 281 -3.36 -37.88 -19.93
C GLU A 281 -2.10 -37.21 -19.36
N PHE A 282 -1.84 -35.97 -19.78
CA PHE A 282 -0.82 -35.11 -19.20
C PHE A 282 -1.26 -33.65 -19.14
N ASP A 283 -0.75 -32.91 -18.17
CA ASP A 283 -1.06 -31.48 -18.02
C ASP A 283 -0.05 -30.63 -18.77
N LEU A 284 -0.53 -29.51 -19.31
CA LEU A 284 0.31 -28.43 -19.81
C LEU A 284 0.00 -27.16 -19.03
N ASP A 285 1.01 -26.64 -18.37
CA ASP A 285 0.95 -25.35 -17.70
C ASP A 285 1.72 -24.31 -18.49
N VAL A 286 1.00 -23.35 -19.08
CA VAL A 286 1.63 -22.20 -19.72
C VAL A 286 2.00 -21.18 -18.63
N ASP A 287 3.30 -20.93 -18.47
CA ASP A 287 3.83 -20.00 -17.47
C ASP A 287 3.97 -18.58 -18.02
N SER A 288 4.31 -18.44 -19.31
CA SER A 288 4.43 -17.14 -19.94
C SER A 288 4.16 -17.17 -21.44
N LEU A 289 3.69 -16.03 -21.95
CA LEU A 289 3.59 -15.75 -23.38
C LEU A 289 4.30 -14.44 -23.69
N THR A 290 5.09 -14.45 -24.76
CA THR A 290 5.64 -13.24 -25.36
C THR A 290 4.96 -13.03 -26.71
N PHE A 291 4.37 -11.86 -26.89
CA PHE A 291 3.71 -11.44 -28.11
C PHE A 291 4.71 -10.82 -29.09
N ALA A 292 4.33 -10.76 -30.38
CA ALA A 292 5.19 -10.20 -31.43
C ALA A 292 5.51 -8.71 -31.24
N ASP A 293 4.68 -7.97 -30.50
CA ASP A 293 4.92 -6.56 -30.13
C ASP A 293 5.94 -6.39 -28.98
N GLY A 294 6.51 -7.50 -28.48
CA GLY A 294 7.47 -7.52 -27.37
C GLY A 294 6.84 -7.56 -25.98
N THR A 295 5.51 -7.40 -25.86
CA THR A 295 4.83 -7.53 -24.57
C THR A 295 4.89 -8.97 -24.06
N THR A 296 5.02 -9.13 -22.75
CA THR A 296 5.13 -10.46 -22.12
C THR A 296 4.18 -10.53 -20.93
N VAL A 297 3.37 -11.58 -20.89
CA VAL A 297 2.51 -11.89 -19.74
C VAL A 297 3.04 -13.14 -19.04
N ARG A 298 2.98 -13.15 -17.71
CA ARG A 298 3.46 -14.27 -16.88
C ARG A 298 2.44 -14.64 -15.82
N ARG A 299 2.35 -15.94 -15.54
CA ARG A 299 1.50 -16.50 -14.50
C ARG A 299 1.93 -15.97 -13.14
N GLY A 300 0.99 -15.38 -12.40
CA GLY A 300 1.23 -14.85 -11.07
C GLY A 300 2.24 -13.69 -10.97
N SER A 301 2.60 -13.02 -12.09
CA SER A 301 3.49 -11.86 -11.98
C SER A 301 2.79 -10.68 -11.31
N GLU A 302 3.53 -10.02 -10.42
CA GLU A 302 3.10 -8.79 -9.77
C GLU A 302 3.22 -7.56 -10.68
N GLU A 303 3.93 -7.70 -11.81
CA GLU A 303 4.11 -6.67 -12.83
C GLU A 303 3.29 -6.98 -14.09
N PRO A 304 2.69 -5.95 -14.71
CA PRO A 304 1.93 -6.03 -15.94
C PRO A 304 2.79 -6.27 -17.19
#